data_AF-A0A267G6E1-F1
#
_entry.id   AF-A0A267G6E1-F1
#
_cell.length_a   1.000
_cell.length_b   1.000
_cell.length_c   1.000
_cell.angle_alpha   90.00
_cell.angle_beta   90.00
_cell.angle_gamma   90.00
#
_symmetry.space_group_name_H-M   'P 1'
#
loop_
_entity.id
_entity.type
_entity.pdbx_description
1 polymer ?
#
loop_
_entity_poly.entity_id
_entity_poly.type
_entity_poly.pdbx_seq_one_letter_code
_entity_poly.pdbx_strand_id
1 'polypeptide(L)'
;KKAMQSTAKESDRSKEQLFNRREDVIVKLALLNCAVQSYRFETAAKPFPPQFRTAQSDESKDIEALRRLLSRICRQLVDFLSLDDGSAAGSLRNWLSTGLTYTLERRLPLSDAFSDIQCRVLNLDSLNRPEQAQQHQPSLVYKVDYNDKIERRFSELKSGRNTFFGYHGSRADNLHSILSNGLCAHLSYGRQPLYGEGVYLSTDVGVALAFASSGTAQPLSDRLQCVVVAEVIDQPDLVKRRRRRCHSNRADDSNEVDDLPNEYYVVSSSELVIVRYVLLFSSIEPSRLLAISASNNRHTTRTTSSRRGYLNRLINDNRAWIGAIVYLLLLLILPRLHAWLSACLTGGVSQDEAELEAALQSAAEASTSSTSGDSTSASGGDEAFGWGVTWGAD
;
A
#
# COMPACT_ATOMS: atom_id res chain seq x y z
N LYS A 1 -7.65 36.60 -10.16
CA LYS A 1 -7.20 36.25 -8.78
C LYS A 1 -8.22 35.35 -8.05
N LYS A 2 -9.42 35.80 -7.63
CA LYS A 2 -10.41 34.94 -6.91
C LYS A 2 -10.72 33.59 -7.60
N ALA A 3 -11.06 33.58 -8.89
CA ALA A 3 -11.33 32.33 -9.64
C ALA A 3 -10.12 31.37 -9.72
N MET A 4 -8.90 31.91 -9.72
CA MET A 4 -7.65 31.14 -9.75
C MET A 4 -7.30 30.55 -8.37
N GLN A 5 -7.83 31.15 -7.30
CA GLN A 5 -7.73 30.64 -5.93
C GLN A 5 -8.83 29.59 -5.63
N SER A 6 -10.01 29.68 -6.27
CA SER A 6 -11.03 28.62 -6.13
C SER A 6 -10.62 27.34 -6.86
N THR A 7 -10.13 27.43 -8.10
CA THR A 7 -9.66 26.24 -8.85
C THR A 7 -8.46 25.56 -8.21
N ALA A 8 -7.54 26.32 -7.60
CA ALA A 8 -6.44 25.75 -6.82
C ALA A 8 -6.95 24.96 -5.59
N LYS A 9 -7.82 25.57 -4.77
CA LYS A 9 -8.42 24.90 -3.60
C LYS A 9 -9.22 23.65 -3.97
N GLU A 10 -9.92 23.67 -5.10
CA GLU A 10 -10.72 22.54 -5.58
C GLU A 10 -9.84 21.41 -6.12
N SER A 11 -8.73 21.75 -6.79
CA SER A 11 -7.69 20.78 -7.18
C SER A 11 -7.06 20.10 -5.96
N ASP A 12 -6.72 20.87 -4.92
CA ASP A 12 -6.06 20.34 -3.71
C ASP A 12 -7.02 19.49 -2.87
N ARG A 13 -8.28 19.90 -2.70
CA ARG A 13 -9.33 19.09 -2.08
C ARG A 13 -9.56 17.78 -2.83
N SER A 14 -9.50 17.80 -4.16
CA SER A 14 -9.63 16.59 -4.99
C SER A 14 -8.45 15.63 -4.80
N LYS A 15 -7.21 16.15 -4.68
CA LYS A 15 -6.02 15.34 -4.38
C LYS A 15 -6.11 14.70 -2.99
N GLU A 16 -6.55 15.45 -1.99
CA GLU A 16 -6.73 14.98 -0.61
C GLU A 16 -7.79 13.87 -0.53
N GLN A 17 -8.93 14.02 -1.22
CA GLN A 17 -9.95 12.98 -1.31
C GLN A 17 -9.44 11.71 -2.00
N LEU A 18 -8.68 11.83 -3.09
CA LEU A 18 -8.05 10.69 -3.77
C LEU A 18 -6.99 10.01 -2.90
N PHE A 19 -6.26 10.78 -2.10
CA PHE A 19 -5.27 10.29 -1.14
C PHE A 19 -5.94 9.47 -0.03
N ASN A 20 -6.97 10.03 0.62
CA ASN A 20 -7.71 9.37 1.69
C ASN A 20 -8.39 8.08 1.19
N ARG A 21 -8.98 8.09 -0.01
CA ARG A 21 -9.55 6.87 -0.64
C ARG A 21 -8.50 5.78 -0.89
N ARG A 22 -7.27 6.14 -1.25
CA ARG A 22 -6.18 5.16 -1.42
C ARG A 22 -5.73 4.58 -0.09
N GLU A 23 -5.56 5.41 0.95
CA GLU A 23 -5.19 4.93 2.28
C GLU A 23 -6.26 4.03 2.90
N ASP A 24 -7.55 4.37 2.78
CA ASP A 24 -8.68 3.53 3.20
C ASP A 24 -8.58 2.11 2.61
N VAL A 25 -8.38 2.01 1.29
CA VAL A 25 -8.21 0.72 0.59
C VAL A 25 -6.96 -0.03 1.04
N ILE A 26 -5.82 0.65 1.24
CA ILE A 26 -4.57 0.01 1.72
C ILE A 26 -4.77 -0.58 3.13
N VAL A 27 -5.41 0.16 4.03
CA VAL A 27 -5.65 -0.30 5.41
C VAL A 27 -6.64 -1.45 5.40
N LYS A 28 -7.79 -1.33 4.71
CA LYS A 28 -8.78 -2.41 4.59
C LYS A 28 -8.17 -3.69 3.99
N LEU A 29 -7.32 -3.56 2.97
CA LEU A 29 -6.57 -4.67 2.39
C LEU A 29 -5.65 -5.35 3.42
N ALA A 30 -4.91 -4.57 4.21
CA ALA A 30 -4.02 -5.08 5.25
C ALA A 30 -4.78 -5.80 6.38
N LEU A 31 -5.94 -5.28 6.78
CA LEU A 31 -6.81 -5.91 7.78
C LEU A 31 -7.43 -7.21 7.27
N LEU A 32 -7.92 -7.24 6.03
CA LEU A 32 -8.40 -8.45 5.37
C LEU A 32 -7.28 -9.50 5.27
N ASN A 33 -6.06 -9.10 4.92
CA ASN A 33 -4.91 -10.00 4.83
C ASN A 33 -4.58 -10.61 6.21
N CYS A 34 -4.61 -9.81 7.27
CA CYS A 34 -4.44 -10.30 8.64
C CYS A 34 -5.52 -11.32 9.04
N ALA A 35 -6.78 -11.07 8.68
CA ALA A 35 -7.89 -11.98 8.91
C ALA A 35 -7.77 -13.30 8.13
N VAL A 36 -7.37 -13.23 6.85
CA VAL A 36 -7.23 -14.38 5.93
C VAL A 36 -6.02 -15.26 6.26
N GLN A 37 -4.95 -14.69 6.81
CA GLN A 37 -3.78 -15.43 7.29
C GLN A 37 -4.02 -16.12 8.64
N SER A 38 -5.04 -15.71 9.41
CA SER A 38 -5.38 -16.36 10.68
C SER A 38 -5.90 -17.78 10.48
N TYR A 39 -5.60 -18.67 11.43
CA TYR A 39 -6.27 -19.97 11.53
C TYR A 39 -7.78 -19.87 11.78
N ARG A 40 -8.26 -18.69 12.22
CA ARG A 40 -9.68 -18.38 12.46
C ARG A 40 -10.33 -17.60 11.31
N PHE A 41 -9.78 -17.70 10.10
CA PHE A 41 -10.23 -16.92 8.93
C PHE A 41 -11.75 -17.04 8.68
N GLU A 42 -12.39 -18.17 9.01
CA GLU A 42 -13.84 -18.36 8.83
C GLU A 42 -14.69 -17.36 9.62
N THR A 43 -14.25 -16.93 10.81
CA THR A 43 -14.93 -15.92 11.63
C THR A 43 -14.30 -14.54 11.49
N ALA A 44 -12.97 -14.47 11.36
CA ALA A 44 -12.21 -13.23 11.22
C ALA A 44 -12.43 -12.53 9.87
N ALA A 45 -12.50 -13.27 8.76
CA ALA A 45 -12.65 -12.73 7.41
C ALA A 45 -14.13 -12.57 6.98
N LYS A 46 -15.02 -12.20 7.91
CA LYS A 46 -16.42 -11.85 7.65
C LYS A 46 -16.58 -10.32 7.61
N PRO A 47 -17.14 -9.71 6.56
CA PRO A 47 -17.66 -10.30 5.33
C PRO A 47 -16.52 -10.82 4.45
N PHE A 48 -16.77 -11.96 3.82
CA PHE A 48 -15.83 -12.58 2.89
C PHE A 48 -16.02 -12.00 1.47
N PRO A 49 -14.95 -11.73 0.69
CA PRO A 49 -15.12 -11.12 -0.63
C PRO A 49 -15.93 -12.04 -1.55
N PRO A 50 -16.98 -11.54 -2.22
CA PRO A 50 -17.96 -12.39 -2.91
C PRO A 50 -17.36 -13.18 -4.09
N GLN A 51 -16.36 -12.64 -4.77
CA GLN A 51 -15.71 -13.26 -5.93
C GLN A 51 -14.82 -14.48 -5.59
N PHE A 52 -14.67 -14.82 -4.30
CA PHE A 52 -13.98 -16.03 -3.83
C PHE A 52 -14.94 -17.07 -3.22
N ARG A 53 -16.26 -16.89 -3.39
CA ARG A 53 -17.25 -17.91 -3.03
C ARG A 53 -17.53 -18.78 -4.26
N THR A 54 -17.45 -20.09 -4.09
CA THR A 54 -17.71 -21.04 -5.17
C THR A 54 -19.21 -21.20 -5.37
N ALA A 55 -19.67 -21.17 -6.62
CA ALA A 55 -21.10 -21.15 -6.96
C ALA A 55 -21.90 -22.42 -6.56
N GLN A 56 -21.23 -23.45 -6.03
CA GLN A 56 -21.82 -24.76 -5.71
C GLN A 56 -22.35 -24.85 -4.26
N SER A 57 -21.89 -23.99 -3.34
CA SER A 57 -22.53 -23.76 -2.04
C SER A 57 -22.05 -22.44 -1.42
N ASP A 58 -22.94 -21.70 -0.75
CA ASP A 58 -22.61 -20.41 -0.11
C ASP A 58 -21.54 -20.56 1.01
N GLU A 59 -21.30 -21.78 1.47
CA GLU A 59 -20.25 -22.11 2.44
C GLU A 59 -18.87 -22.39 1.83
N SER A 60 -18.80 -22.78 0.56
CA SER A 60 -17.54 -23.11 -0.13
C SER A 60 -16.75 -21.84 -0.50
N LYS A 61 -15.69 -21.57 0.28
CA LYS A 61 -14.86 -20.36 0.17
C LYS A 61 -13.46 -20.74 -0.34
N ASP A 62 -13.04 -20.22 -1.50
CA ASP A 62 -11.68 -20.41 -2.01
C ASP A 62 -10.70 -19.46 -1.31
N ILE A 63 -10.37 -19.82 -0.07
CA ILE A 63 -9.40 -19.10 0.77
C ILE A 63 -7.99 -19.12 0.17
N GLU A 64 -7.64 -20.13 -0.62
CA GLU A 64 -6.28 -20.31 -1.13
C GLU A 64 -6.03 -19.51 -2.42
N ALA A 65 -7.02 -19.35 -3.29
CA ALA A 65 -6.97 -18.32 -4.34
C ALA A 65 -6.90 -16.91 -3.75
N LEU A 66 -7.65 -16.63 -2.67
CA LEU A 66 -7.59 -15.32 -1.99
C LEU A 66 -6.21 -15.06 -1.36
N ARG A 67 -5.61 -16.03 -0.65
CA ARG A 67 -4.25 -15.93 -0.09
C ARG A 67 -3.19 -15.68 -1.16
N ARG A 68 -3.24 -16.42 -2.27
CA ARG A 68 -2.35 -16.23 -3.41
C ARG A 68 -2.52 -14.86 -4.06
N LEU A 69 -3.76 -14.38 -4.22
CA LEU A 69 -4.03 -13.04 -4.74
C LEU A 69 -3.51 -11.95 -3.81
N LEU A 70 -3.81 -12.01 -2.50
CA LEU A 70 -3.35 -11.03 -1.52
C LEU A 70 -1.83 -10.96 -1.46
N SER A 71 -1.15 -12.11 -1.50
CA SER A 71 0.31 -12.20 -1.55
C SER A 71 0.90 -11.52 -2.79
N ARG A 72 0.23 -11.62 -3.95
CA ARG A 72 0.61 -10.91 -5.18
C ARG A 72 0.36 -9.39 -5.05
N ILE A 73 -0.81 -8.98 -4.55
CA ILE A 73 -1.17 -7.58 -4.37
C ILE A 73 -0.21 -6.88 -3.41
N CYS A 74 0.19 -7.52 -2.31
CA CYS A 74 1.15 -6.95 -1.35
C CYS A 74 2.51 -6.62 -1.99
N ARG A 75 2.93 -7.40 -3.00
CA ARG A 75 4.15 -7.15 -3.79
C ARG A 75 3.96 -6.11 -4.90
N GLN A 76 2.73 -5.96 -5.42
CA GLN A 76 2.38 -5.12 -6.57
C GLN A 76 1.37 -4.01 -6.21
N LEU A 77 1.50 -3.46 -4.99
CA LEU A 77 0.52 -2.52 -4.43
C LEU A 77 0.29 -1.27 -5.29
N VAL A 78 1.37 -0.77 -5.92
CA VAL A 78 1.35 0.40 -6.81
C VAL A 78 0.48 0.15 -8.04
N ASP A 79 0.65 -1.01 -8.70
CA ASP A 79 -0.15 -1.41 -9.86
C ASP A 79 -1.61 -1.67 -9.43
N PHE A 80 -1.85 -2.34 -8.29
CA PHE A 80 -3.19 -2.59 -7.72
C PHE A 80 -3.99 -1.29 -7.46
N LEU A 81 -3.33 -0.23 -7.00
CA LEU A 81 -3.97 1.08 -6.75
C LEU A 81 -4.17 1.93 -8.02
N SER A 82 -3.68 1.46 -9.18
CA SER A 82 -3.64 2.22 -10.43
C SER A 82 -4.44 1.59 -11.57
N LEU A 83 -4.62 0.27 -11.58
CA LEU A 83 -5.22 -0.48 -12.69
C LEU A 83 -6.68 -0.85 -12.44
N ASP A 84 -7.61 -0.18 -13.14
CA ASP A 84 -8.99 -0.64 -13.23
C ASP A 84 -9.13 -1.69 -14.36
N ASP A 85 -8.62 -2.89 -14.08
CA ASP A 85 -8.86 -4.07 -14.90
C ASP A 85 -10.05 -4.87 -14.36
N GLY A 86 -10.76 -5.58 -15.26
CA GLY A 86 -11.82 -6.53 -14.88
C GLY A 86 -11.29 -7.81 -14.21
N SER A 87 -10.11 -7.76 -13.61
CA SER A 87 -9.48 -8.89 -12.94
C SER A 87 -10.04 -9.10 -11.53
N ALA A 88 -9.77 -10.28 -10.95
CA ALA A 88 -10.08 -10.54 -9.54
C ALA A 88 -9.42 -9.52 -8.57
N ALA A 89 -8.31 -8.88 -8.97
CA ALA A 89 -7.70 -7.81 -8.20
C ALA A 89 -8.52 -6.50 -8.28
N GLY A 90 -8.97 -6.12 -9.47
CA GLY A 90 -9.86 -4.97 -9.65
C GLY A 90 -11.21 -5.14 -8.95
N SER A 91 -11.82 -6.33 -9.05
CA SER A 91 -13.03 -6.68 -8.29
C SER A 91 -12.81 -6.58 -6.77
N LEU A 92 -11.66 -7.06 -6.27
CA LEU A 92 -11.32 -6.96 -4.85
C LEU A 92 -11.14 -5.50 -4.40
N ARG A 93 -10.44 -4.67 -5.20
CA ARG A 93 -10.30 -3.24 -4.92
C ARG A 93 -11.67 -2.55 -4.85
N ASN A 94 -12.54 -2.79 -5.83
CA ASN A 94 -13.87 -2.19 -5.86
C ASN A 94 -14.69 -2.60 -4.61
N TRP A 95 -14.66 -3.89 -4.26
CA TRP A 95 -15.32 -4.39 -3.05
C TRP A 95 -14.77 -3.78 -1.75
N LEU A 96 -13.45 -3.61 -1.60
CA LEU A 96 -12.87 -2.90 -0.45
C LEU A 96 -13.26 -1.41 -0.41
N SER A 97 -13.42 -0.79 -1.59
CA SER A 97 -13.75 0.64 -1.73
C SER A 97 -15.23 0.95 -1.44
N THR A 98 -16.15 0.08 -1.89
CA THR A 98 -17.60 0.36 -1.89
C THR A 98 -18.49 -0.76 -1.33
N GLY A 99 -17.98 -1.99 -1.23
CA GLY A 99 -18.74 -3.17 -0.81
C GLY A 99 -18.71 -3.46 0.70
N LEU A 100 -17.99 -2.65 1.48
CA LEU A 100 -17.98 -2.72 2.95
C LEU A 100 -18.93 -1.68 3.55
N THR A 101 -19.41 -1.95 4.76
CA THR A 101 -20.35 -1.10 5.51
C THR A 101 -19.75 0.19 6.08
N TYR A 102 -18.42 0.38 5.93
CA TYR A 102 -17.65 1.47 6.53
C TYR A 102 -16.57 2.02 5.59
N THR A 103 -16.14 3.26 5.87
CA THR A 103 -14.96 3.93 5.30
C THR A 103 -14.06 4.47 6.42
N LEU A 104 -12.75 4.50 6.17
CA LEU A 104 -11.74 5.01 7.11
C LEU A 104 -11.20 6.37 6.66
N GLU A 105 -11.37 7.40 7.50
CA GLU A 105 -10.79 8.73 7.33
C GLU A 105 -9.54 8.85 8.21
N ARG A 106 -8.35 9.04 7.63
CA ARG A 106 -7.14 9.28 8.43
C ARG A 106 -7.22 10.62 9.15
N ARG A 107 -7.02 10.61 10.46
CA ARG A 107 -7.03 11.84 11.27
C ARG A 107 -5.61 12.40 11.42
N LEU A 108 -5.44 13.68 11.05
CA LEU A 108 -4.20 14.44 11.16
C LEU A 108 -4.51 15.84 11.72
N PRO A 109 -3.58 16.46 12.49
CA PRO A 109 -2.35 15.87 13.01
C PRO A 109 -2.63 14.80 14.09
N LEU A 110 -1.71 13.84 14.20
CA LEU A 110 -1.85 12.64 15.04
C LEU A 110 -1.92 12.95 16.54
N SER A 111 -1.13 13.93 17.00
CA SER A 111 -1.11 14.42 18.39
C SER A 111 -2.49 14.88 18.86
N ASP A 112 -3.14 15.68 18.03
CA ASP A 112 -4.37 16.38 18.38
C ASP A 112 -5.56 15.43 18.24
N ALA A 113 -5.55 14.59 17.20
CA ALA A 113 -6.53 13.53 17.01
C ALA A 113 -6.55 12.54 18.18
N PHE A 114 -5.38 12.11 18.67
CA PHE A 114 -5.31 11.21 19.82
C PHE A 114 -5.71 11.92 21.13
N SER A 115 -5.29 13.18 21.31
CA SER A 115 -5.67 13.97 22.49
C SER A 115 -7.19 14.23 22.59
N ASP A 116 -7.86 14.53 21.46
CA ASP A 116 -9.33 14.66 21.39
C ASP A 116 -10.02 13.36 21.81
N ILE A 117 -9.54 12.20 21.30
CA ILE A 117 -10.04 10.88 21.70
C ILE A 117 -9.86 10.64 23.21
N GLN A 118 -8.70 10.98 23.78
CA GLN A 118 -8.45 10.82 25.23
C GLN A 118 -9.39 11.71 26.06
N CYS A 119 -9.59 12.98 25.69
CA CYS A 119 -10.56 13.86 26.34
C CYS A 119 -11.99 13.27 26.30
N ARG A 120 -12.41 12.70 25.16
CA ARG A 120 -13.74 12.07 25.01
C ARG A 120 -13.93 10.81 25.84
N VAL A 121 -12.91 9.95 25.95
CA VAL A 121 -12.98 8.73 26.79
C VAL A 121 -13.02 9.08 28.28
N LEU A 122 -12.23 10.06 28.70
CA LEU A 122 -12.16 10.48 30.10
C LEU A 122 -13.28 11.46 30.50
N ASN A 123 -14.13 11.89 29.56
CA ASN A 123 -15.12 12.96 29.72
C ASN A 123 -14.51 14.25 30.31
N LEU A 124 -13.34 14.64 29.80
CA LEU A 124 -12.61 15.83 30.21
C LEU A 124 -12.86 16.98 29.23
N ASP A 125 -13.07 18.18 29.77
CA ASP A 125 -13.07 19.42 28.99
C ASP A 125 -11.73 19.61 28.27
N SER A 126 -11.76 20.29 27.12
CA SER A 126 -10.58 20.54 26.28
C SER A 126 -9.43 21.32 26.96
N LEU A 127 -9.73 21.97 28.09
CA LEU A 127 -8.78 22.66 28.96
C LEU A 127 -8.04 21.70 29.92
N ASN A 128 -8.66 20.58 30.30
CA ASN A 128 -8.11 19.55 31.18
C ASN A 128 -7.53 18.39 30.37
N ARG A 129 -6.68 18.70 29.39
CA ARG A 129 -6.01 17.67 28.58
C ARG A 129 -5.04 16.87 29.48
N PRO A 130 -5.09 15.52 29.48
CA PRO A 130 -4.14 14.74 30.26
C PRO A 130 -2.70 15.00 29.78
N GLU A 131 -1.80 15.32 30.73
CA GLU A 131 -0.37 15.38 30.44
C GLU A 131 0.11 13.99 30.00
N GLN A 132 0.72 13.91 28.82
CA GLN A 132 0.96 12.63 28.16
C GLN A 132 2.06 11.82 28.85
N ALA A 133 1.70 10.68 29.42
CA ALA A 133 2.63 9.56 29.47
C ALA A 133 2.90 9.12 28.02
N GLN A 134 4.14 9.28 27.55
CA GLN A 134 4.58 8.91 26.18
C GLN A 134 4.42 7.41 25.85
N GLN A 135 4.05 6.59 26.83
CA GLN A 135 4.16 5.15 26.85
C GLN A 135 3.25 4.41 25.85
N HIS A 136 2.16 5.04 25.39
CA HIS A 136 1.13 4.41 24.54
C HIS A 136 0.58 5.31 23.41
N GLN A 137 1.45 6.02 22.67
CA GLN A 137 1.02 6.77 21.49
C GLN A 137 0.77 5.84 20.27
N PRO A 138 -0.38 5.92 19.58
CA PRO A 138 -0.64 5.16 18.35
C PRO A 138 0.16 5.72 17.17
N SER A 139 0.56 4.86 16.23
CA SER A 139 1.26 5.26 15.00
C SER A 139 0.33 5.91 13.98
N LEU A 140 -0.93 5.47 13.93
CA LEU A 140 -1.97 5.98 13.04
C LEU A 140 -3.32 6.00 13.74
N VAL A 141 -4.14 7.00 13.42
CA VAL A 141 -5.53 7.14 13.90
C VAL A 141 -6.44 7.28 12.69
N TYR A 142 -7.46 6.43 12.64
CA TYR A 142 -8.53 6.49 11.64
C TYR A 142 -9.86 6.73 12.35
N LYS A 143 -10.68 7.63 11.79
CA LYS A 143 -12.10 7.75 12.10
C LYS A 143 -12.88 6.77 11.22
N VAL A 144 -13.88 6.13 11.79
CA VAL A 144 -14.76 5.17 11.09
C VAL A 144 -16.08 5.87 10.81
N ASP A 145 -16.43 5.94 9.53
CA ASP A 145 -17.74 6.41 9.08
C ASP A 145 -18.52 5.22 8.51
N TYR A 146 -19.71 4.98 9.03
CA TYR A 146 -20.60 3.92 8.54
C TYR A 146 -21.58 4.45 7.51
N ASN A 147 -22.22 3.51 6.79
CA ASN A 147 -23.34 3.86 5.93
C ASN A 147 -24.56 4.40 6.72
N ASP A 148 -25.39 5.19 6.03
CA ASP A 148 -26.58 5.83 6.60
C ASP A 148 -27.55 4.85 7.28
N LYS A 149 -27.55 3.56 6.91
CA LYS A 149 -28.43 2.56 7.51
C LYS A 149 -27.99 2.22 8.94
N ILE A 150 -26.69 2.06 9.17
CA ILE A 150 -26.12 1.78 10.50
C ILE A 150 -26.20 3.04 11.37
N GLU A 151 -25.81 4.21 10.83
CA GLU A 151 -25.88 5.47 11.58
C GLU A 151 -27.30 5.83 12.00
N ARG A 152 -28.29 5.66 11.10
CA ARG A 152 -29.71 5.90 11.44
C ARG A 152 -30.18 4.97 12.56
N ARG A 153 -29.89 3.66 12.48
CA ARG A 153 -30.24 2.70 13.52
C ARG A 153 -29.61 3.06 14.88
N PHE A 154 -28.34 3.46 14.89
CA PHE A 154 -27.65 3.86 16.12
C PHE A 154 -28.23 5.16 16.70
N SER A 155 -28.57 6.14 15.84
CA SER A 155 -29.23 7.38 16.23
C SER A 155 -30.64 7.16 16.81
N GLU A 156 -31.42 6.27 16.19
CA GLU A 156 -32.73 5.82 16.70
C GLU A 156 -32.60 5.19 18.09
N LEU A 157 -31.64 4.27 18.29
CA LEU A 157 -31.34 3.64 19.59
C LEU A 157 -30.82 4.62 20.64
N LYS A 158 -30.09 5.67 20.22
CA LYS A 158 -29.63 6.73 21.12
C LYS A 158 -30.85 7.44 21.73
N SER A 159 -31.85 7.80 20.93
CA SER A 159 -33.13 8.41 21.38
C SER A 159 -32.97 9.60 22.38
N GLY A 160 -31.87 10.37 22.28
CA GLY A 160 -31.56 11.45 23.22
C GLY A 160 -30.86 11.04 24.53
N ARG A 161 -30.50 9.77 24.70
CA ARG A 161 -29.67 9.28 25.83
C ARG A 161 -28.22 9.76 25.70
N ASN A 162 -27.56 9.84 26.84
CA ASN A 162 -26.12 10.12 26.92
C ASN A 162 -25.31 8.97 26.31
N THR A 163 -24.15 9.32 25.75
CA THR A 163 -23.16 8.37 25.24
C THR A 163 -21.79 8.68 25.85
N PHE A 164 -20.99 7.64 26.06
CA PHE A 164 -19.59 7.75 26.50
C PHE A 164 -18.68 6.97 25.54
N PHE A 165 -17.37 7.20 25.62
CA PHE A 165 -16.38 6.48 24.81
C PHE A 165 -15.56 5.51 25.66
N GLY A 166 -15.11 4.41 25.05
CA GLY A 166 -14.22 3.44 25.69
C GLY A 166 -13.33 2.72 24.68
N TYR A 167 -12.15 2.29 25.13
CA TYR A 167 -11.19 1.52 24.36
C TYR A 167 -11.51 0.02 24.40
N HIS A 168 -11.38 -0.67 23.27
CA HIS A 168 -11.46 -2.12 23.16
C HIS A 168 -10.20 -2.67 22.49
N GLY A 169 -9.46 -3.49 23.22
CA GLY A 169 -8.34 -4.26 22.69
C GLY A 169 -8.83 -5.59 22.11
N SER A 170 -8.46 -5.87 20.86
CA SER A 170 -8.73 -7.17 20.25
C SER A 170 -7.55 -7.64 19.42
N ARG A 171 -7.57 -8.93 19.06
CA ARG A 171 -6.56 -9.49 18.16
C ARG A 171 -6.66 -8.83 16.79
N ALA A 172 -5.52 -8.49 16.17
CA ALA A 172 -5.51 -7.75 14.91
C ALA A 172 -6.28 -8.44 13.76
N ASP A 173 -6.32 -9.79 13.75
CA ASP A 173 -7.08 -10.58 12.79
C ASP A 173 -8.60 -10.39 12.92
N ASN A 174 -9.11 -10.07 14.10
CA ASN A 174 -10.54 -9.78 14.30
C ASN A 174 -10.98 -8.43 13.70
N LEU A 175 -10.05 -7.49 13.43
CA LEU A 175 -10.45 -6.10 13.17
C LEU A 175 -11.28 -5.93 11.90
N HIS A 176 -11.04 -6.74 10.85
CA HIS A 176 -11.87 -6.76 9.65
C HIS A 176 -13.34 -7.05 9.96
N SER A 177 -13.60 -8.07 10.80
CA SER A 177 -14.97 -8.43 11.19
C SER A 177 -15.59 -7.48 12.21
N ILE A 178 -14.80 -6.93 13.13
CA ILE A 178 -15.25 -5.90 14.08
C ILE A 178 -15.73 -4.65 13.35
N LEU A 179 -14.98 -4.19 12.35
CA LEU A 179 -15.35 -2.98 11.60
C LEU A 179 -16.59 -3.18 10.73
N SER A 180 -16.79 -4.35 10.12
CA SER A 180 -17.98 -4.59 9.30
C SER A 180 -19.24 -4.98 10.06
N ASN A 181 -19.11 -5.80 11.11
CA ASN A 181 -20.24 -6.43 11.80
C ASN A 181 -20.48 -5.87 13.23
N GLY A 182 -19.58 -5.02 13.73
CA GLY A 182 -19.63 -4.50 15.10
C GLY A 182 -18.91 -5.40 16.12
N LEU A 183 -18.92 -4.95 17.39
CA LEU A 183 -18.36 -5.70 18.52
C LEU A 183 -19.40 -6.70 19.05
N CYS A 184 -19.29 -7.97 18.68
CA CYS A 184 -20.22 -9.00 19.13
C CYS A 184 -19.88 -9.50 20.56
N ALA A 185 -20.77 -9.24 21.53
CA ALA A 185 -20.64 -9.72 22.91
C ALA A 185 -20.39 -11.25 23.02
N HIS A 186 -21.06 -12.03 22.16
CA HIS A 186 -21.00 -13.49 22.16
C HIS A 186 -19.73 -14.08 21.51
N LEU A 187 -18.81 -13.26 20.96
CA LEU A 187 -17.54 -13.76 20.38
C LEU A 187 -16.36 -13.80 21.37
N SER A 188 -16.61 -13.51 22.65
CA SER A 188 -15.62 -13.56 23.74
C SER A 188 -15.21 -14.98 24.17
N TYR A 189 -15.62 -16.02 23.44
CA TYR A 189 -15.28 -17.43 23.71
C TYR A 189 -13.76 -17.65 23.83
N GLY A 190 -13.34 -18.27 24.94
CA GLY A 190 -11.96 -18.67 25.20
C GLY A 190 -11.27 -17.95 26.37
N ARG A 191 -11.89 -16.91 26.95
CA ARG A 191 -11.55 -16.42 28.30
C ARG A 191 -12.82 -16.48 29.13
N GLN A 192 -12.73 -17.03 30.35
CA GLN A 192 -13.87 -16.98 31.27
C GLN A 192 -14.19 -15.51 31.56
N PRO A 193 -15.43 -15.04 31.32
CA PRO A 193 -15.78 -13.65 31.49
C PRO A 193 -15.82 -13.29 32.98
N LEU A 194 -14.75 -12.68 33.48
CA LEU A 194 -14.56 -12.33 34.91
C LEU A 194 -15.74 -11.54 35.49
N TYR A 195 -16.45 -10.76 34.67
CA TYR A 195 -17.53 -9.86 35.10
C TYR A 195 -18.85 -10.10 34.33
N GLY A 196 -18.99 -11.29 33.71
CA GLY A 196 -20.18 -11.70 32.94
C GLY A 196 -20.08 -11.48 31.43
N GLU A 197 -21.03 -12.04 30.68
CA GLU A 197 -21.03 -11.98 29.21
C GLU A 197 -21.28 -10.55 28.69
N GLY A 198 -20.50 -10.11 27.72
CA GLY A 198 -20.58 -8.77 27.17
C GLY A 198 -19.37 -8.35 26.34
N VAL A 199 -19.43 -7.14 25.80
CA VAL A 199 -18.30 -6.41 25.21
C VAL A 199 -17.56 -5.69 26.34
N TYR A 200 -16.29 -6.04 26.52
CA TYR A 200 -15.40 -5.43 27.52
C TYR A 200 -14.74 -4.19 26.93
N LEU A 201 -14.89 -3.06 27.60
CA LEU A 201 -14.26 -1.78 27.25
C LEU A 201 -13.44 -1.25 28.44
N SER A 202 -12.48 -0.37 28.17
CA SER A 202 -11.69 0.30 29.21
C SER A 202 -11.59 1.81 29.02
N THR A 203 -11.39 2.55 30.12
CA THR A 203 -11.03 3.97 30.10
C THR A 203 -9.56 4.20 29.74
N ASP A 204 -8.69 3.20 29.91
CA ASP A 204 -7.26 3.31 29.60
C ASP A 204 -6.90 2.57 28.30
N VAL A 205 -6.03 3.19 27.53
CA VAL A 205 -5.46 2.65 26.30
C VAL A 205 -4.38 1.60 26.60
N GLY A 206 -3.62 1.73 27.68
CA GLY A 206 -2.59 0.76 28.10
C GLY A 206 -3.21 -0.59 28.48
N VAL A 207 -4.27 -0.55 29.30
CA VAL A 207 -5.14 -1.69 29.61
C VAL A 207 -5.64 -2.34 28.32
N ALA A 208 -6.26 -1.58 27.41
CA ALA A 208 -6.76 -2.12 26.15
C ALA A 208 -5.63 -2.73 25.28
N LEU A 209 -4.45 -2.11 25.24
CA LEU A 209 -3.30 -2.61 24.48
C LEU A 209 -2.79 -3.97 25.00
N ALA A 210 -2.95 -4.28 26.29
CA ALA A 210 -2.63 -5.60 26.85
C ALA A 210 -3.53 -6.74 26.30
N PHE A 211 -4.74 -6.41 25.82
CA PHE A 211 -5.63 -7.35 25.11
C PHE A 211 -5.40 -7.38 23.59
N ALA A 212 -4.68 -6.40 23.04
CA ALA A 212 -4.43 -6.28 21.61
C ALA A 212 -3.25 -7.16 21.14
N SER A 213 -3.51 -8.44 20.81
CA SER A 213 -2.45 -9.31 20.27
C SER A 213 -1.99 -8.85 18.88
N SER A 214 -0.68 -8.75 18.67
CA SER A 214 -0.13 -8.37 17.36
C SER A 214 -0.36 -9.43 16.28
N GLY A 215 -0.70 -8.99 15.06
CA GLY A 215 -0.80 -9.84 13.87
C GLY A 215 -0.05 -9.26 12.66
N THR A 216 0.19 -10.10 11.66
CA THR A 216 0.81 -9.70 10.39
C THR A 216 -0.25 -9.10 9.47
N ALA A 217 -0.04 -7.85 9.05
CA ALA A 217 -0.99 -7.07 8.26
C ALA A 217 -0.27 -6.45 7.06
N GLN A 218 0.39 -7.26 6.23
CA GLN A 218 1.01 -6.76 5.00
C GLN A 218 -0.07 -6.24 4.03
N PRO A 219 0.18 -5.17 3.26
CA PRO A 219 1.46 -4.48 3.07
C PRO A 219 1.73 -3.37 4.12
N LEU A 220 0.86 -3.19 5.11
CA LEU A 220 0.95 -2.14 6.12
C LEU A 220 2.08 -2.44 7.12
N SER A 221 1.99 -3.53 7.90
CA SER A 221 3.01 -3.93 8.88
C SER A 221 3.20 -5.44 8.97
N ASP A 222 4.40 -5.87 9.31
CA ASP A 222 4.66 -7.25 9.75
C ASP A 222 4.19 -7.49 11.19
N ARG A 223 4.05 -6.42 12.00
CA ARG A 223 3.53 -6.49 13.38
C ARG A 223 2.61 -5.31 13.69
N LEU A 224 1.31 -5.55 13.57
CA LEU A 224 0.24 -4.59 13.85
C LEU A 224 -0.50 -4.98 15.14
N GLN A 225 -0.61 -4.06 16.10
CA GLN A 225 -1.57 -4.13 17.21
C GLN A 225 -2.68 -3.10 16.99
N CYS A 226 -3.91 -3.46 17.36
CA CYS A 226 -5.10 -2.66 17.09
C CYS A 226 -5.89 -2.44 18.38
N VAL A 227 -6.23 -1.19 18.67
CA VAL A 227 -7.24 -0.84 19.67
C VAL A 227 -8.32 -0.04 18.96
N VAL A 228 -9.59 -0.39 19.18
CA VAL A 228 -10.71 0.40 18.67
C VAL A 228 -11.29 1.25 19.77
N VAL A 229 -11.86 2.41 19.41
CA VAL A 229 -12.58 3.29 20.32
C VAL A 229 -14.05 3.20 19.96
N ALA A 230 -14.87 2.76 20.89
CA ALA A 230 -16.31 2.64 20.71
C ALA A 230 -17.05 3.79 21.42
N GLU A 231 -18.10 4.31 20.78
CA GLU A 231 -19.15 5.09 21.41
C GLU A 231 -20.21 4.11 21.93
N VAL A 232 -20.63 4.29 23.18
CA VAL A 232 -21.60 3.45 23.89
C VAL A 232 -22.76 4.29 24.37
N ILE A 233 -23.99 3.82 24.14
CA ILE A 233 -25.21 4.40 24.70
C ILE A 233 -25.34 3.98 26.16
N ASP A 234 -25.41 4.95 27.08
CA ASP A 234 -25.56 4.68 28.52
C ASP A 234 -26.99 4.19 28.80
N GLN A 235 -27.14 2.88 28.98
CA GLN A 235 -28.37 2.23 29.45
C GLN A 235 -28.06 1.45 30.73
N PRO A 236 -28.63 1.83 31.89
CA PRO A 236 -28.22 1.30 33.19
C PRO A 236 -28.48 -0.21 33.34
N ASP A 237 -29.42 -0.77 32.57
CA ASP A 237 -29.79 -2.18 32.64
C ASP A 237 -28.88 -3.09 31.80
N LEU A 238 -28.15 -2.52 30.82
CA LEU A 238 -27.33 -3.25 29.85
C LEU A 238 -25.84 -2.87 29.87
N VAL A 239 -25.47 -1.81 30.62
CA VAL A 239 -24.09 -1.36 30.82
C VAL A 239 -23.72 -1.54 32.29
N LYS A 240 -22.89 -2.54 32.58
CA LYS A 240 -22.28 -2.70 33.90
C LYS A 240 -21.07 -1.76 34.01
N ARG A 241 -21.11 -0.87 35.01
CA ARG A 241 -20.01 -0.01 35.42
C ARG A 241 -19.98 0.05 36.94
N ARG A 242 -18.78 0.05 37.54
CA ARG A 242 -18.65 0.31 38.96
C ARG A 242 -19.24 1.67 39.29
N ARG A 243 -20.28 1.72 40.12
CA ARG A 243 -20.85 3.00 40.55
C ARG A 243 -19.83 3.67 41.48
N ARG A 244 -19.34 4.86 41.10
CA ARG A 244 -18.59 5.71 42.05
C ARG A 244 -19.50 5.93 43.25
N ARG A 245 -19.16 5.34 44.40
CA ARG A 245 -19.90 5.51 45.65
C ARG A 245 -19.80 6.98 46.05
N CYS A 246 -20.79 7.77 45.68
CA CYS A 246 -21.02 9.07 46.32
C CYS A 246 -21.19 8.82 47.82
N HIS A 247 -20.43 9.54 48.65
CA HIS A 247 -20.52 9.38 50.11
C HIS A 247 -21.94 9.68 50.60
N SER A 248 -22.71 8.62 50.83
CA SER A 248 -24.00 8.64 51.49
C SER A 248 -24.04 7.47 52.47
N ASN A 249 -24.09 7.80 53.75
CA ASN A 249 -24.20 6.82 54.81
C ASN A 249 -25.54 6.08 54.70
N ARG A 250 -25.49 4.79 54.38
CA ARG A 250 -26.36 3.75 54.95
C ARG A 250 -25.85 2.37 54.57
N ALA A 251 -25.88 1.46 55.53
CA ALA A 251 -25.82 0.04 55.24
C ALA A 251 -27.10 -0.33 54.48
N ASP A 252 -26.94 -0.84 53.26
CA ASP A 252 -27.96 -1.61 52.58
C ASP A 252 -27.25 -2.85 52.03
N ASP A 253 -27.70 -4.01 52.50
CA ASP A 253 -26.90 -5.24 52.56
C ASP A 253 -27.25 -6.16 51.38
N SER A 254 -27.10 -5.63 50.16
CA SER A 254 -27.31 -6.39 48.93
C SER A 254 -25.98 -7.00 48.47
N ASN A 255 -25.93 -8.33 48.48
CA ASN A 255 -24.74 -9.15 48.22
C ASN A 255 -24.34 -9.24 46.73
N GLU A 256 -24.53 -8.17 45.95
CA GLU A 256 -23.86 -8.00 44.66
C GLU A 256 -22.57 -7.21 44.85
N VAL A 257 -21.46 -7.94 44.96
CA VAL A 257 -20.13 -7.35 44.96
C VAL A 257 -19.87 -6.74 43.58
N ASP A 258 -19.93 -5.41 43.48
CA ASP A 258 -19.65 -4.61 42.28
C ASP A 258 -18.13 -4.64 42.00
N ASP A 259 -17.63 -5.82 41.64
CA ASP A 259 -16.21 -6.24 41.56
C ASP A 259 -15.46 -5.68 40.34
N LEU A 260 -16.13 -4.92 39.48
CA LEU A 260 -15.53 -4.38 38.26
C LEU A 260 -14.52 -3.27 38.61
N PRO A 261 -13.25 -3.33 38.18
CA PRO A 261 -12.30 -2.26 38.46
C PRO A 261 -12.75 -0.95 37.80
N ASN A 262 -12.33 0.19 38.36
CA ASN A 262 -12.72 1.55 37.91
C ASN A 262 -12.48 1.81 36.41
N GLU A 263 -11.58 1.03 35.81
CA GLU A 263 -11.06 1.18 34.45
C GLU A 263 -11.85 0.39 33.41
N TYR A 264 -12.88 -0.39 33.79
CA TYR A 264 -13.61 -1.26 32.86
C TYR A 264 -15.11 -0.97 32.81
N TYR A 265 -15.70 -1.28 31.64
CA TYR A 265 -17.14 -1.35 31.41
C TYR A 265 -17.47 -2.67 30.70
N VAL A 266 -18.61 -3.28 31.04
CA VAL A 266 -19.13 -4.45 30.34
C VAL A 266 -20.49 -4.12 29.75
N VAL A 267 -20.61 -4.20 28.43
CA VAL A 267 -21.85 -3.91 27.71
C VAL A 267 -22.47 -5.22 27.23
N SER A 268 -23.64 -5.58 27.75
CA SER A 268 -24.29 -6.87 27.46
C SER A 268 -24.81 -6.94 26.02
N SER A 269 -25.31 -5.82 25.48
CA SER A 269 -25.85 -5.74 24.11
C SER A 269 -24.86 -5.11 23.14
N SER A 270 -24.55 -5.83 22.06
CA SER A 270 -23.71 -5.31 20.97
C SER A 270 -24.35 -4.16 20.17
N GLU A 271 -25.67 -3.96 20.27
CA GLU A 271 -26.37 -2.91 19.52
C GLU A 271 -26.17 -1.52 20.12
N LEU A 272 -25.76 -1.43 21.38
CA LEU A 272 -25.49 -0.17 22.08
C LEU A 272 -24.07 0.38 21.79
N VAL A 273 -23.27 -0.35 21.01
CA VAL A 273 -21.83 -0.11 20.83
C VAL A 273 -21.51 0.08 19.34
N ILE A 274 -20.92 1.23 18.98
CA ILE A 274 -20.46 1.51 17.62
C ILE A 274 -19.00 1.96 17.63
N VAL A 275 -18.17 1.44 16.71
CA VAL A 275 -16.75 1.80 16.64
C VAL A 275 -16.59 3.13 15.94
N ARG A 276 -16.09 4.16 16.62
CA ARG A 276 -15.88 5.51 16.06
C ARG A 276 -14.45 5.75 15.58
N TYR A 277 -13.46 5.11 16.20
CA TYR A 277 -12.05 5.27 15.82
C TYR A 277 -11.28 3.95 15.88
N VAL A 278 -10.23 3.87 15.07
CA VAL A 278 -9.24 2.79 15.08
C VAL A 278 -7.87 3.38 15.37
N LEU A 279 -7.21 2.87 16.41
CA LEU A 279 -5.86 3.19 16.80
C LEU A 279 -4.95 2.03 16.36
N LEU A 280 -4.00 2.32 15.47
CA LEU A 280 -3.05 1.34 14.98
C LEU A 280 -1.68 1.59 15.60
N PHE A 281 -1.18 0.59 16.31
CA PHE A 281 0.15 0.57 16.91
C PHE A 281 1.02 -0.36 16.06
N SER A 282 2.06 0.20 15.47
CA SER A 282 2.95 -0.53 14.56
C SER A 282 4.34 0.08 14.56
N SER A 283 5.35 -0.72 14.23
CA SER A 283 6.73 -0.24 14.05
C SER A 283 6.96 0.46 12.70
N ILE A 284 5.90 0.80 11.96
CA ILE A 284 6.05 1.49 10.67
C ILE A 284 6.27 2.97 10.94
N GLU A 285 7.27 3.58 10.31
CA GLU A 285 7.25 5.02 10.13
C GLU A 285 6.05 5.44 9.26
N PRO A 286 5.25 6.44 9.68
CA PRO A 286 4.14 6.95 8.85
C PRO A 286 4.60 7.41 7.45
N SER A 287 5.89 7.76 7.31
CA SER A 287 6.62 8.00 6.06
C SER A 287 6.37 6.95 4.97
N ARG A 288 6.27 5.66 5.31
CA ARG A 288 6.12 4.58 4.31
C ARG A 288 4.75 4.61 3.62
N LEU A 289 3.67 4.88 4.36
CA LEU A 289 2.33 5.02 3.77
C LEU A 289 2.21 6.26 2.90
N LEU A 290 2.77 7.38 3.39
CA LEU A 290 2.88 8.61 2.60
C LEU A 290 3.67 8.35 1.31
N ALA A 291 4.78 7.61 1.36
CA ALA A 291 5.59 7.28 0.18
C ALA A 291 4.87 6.36 -0.81
N ILE A 292 4.17 5.31 -0.33
CA ILE A 292 3.34 4.42 -1.16
C ILE A 292 2.26 5.23 -1.90
N SER A 293 1.50 6.05 -1.18
CA SER A 293 0.43 6.86 -1.75
C SER A 293 0.94 8.00 -2.64
N ALA A 294 2.11 8.59 -2.34
CA ALA A 294 2.70 9.68 -3.11
C ALA A 294 3.49 9.24 -4.35
N SER A 295 4.03 8.01 -4.39
CA SER A 295 4.76 7.48 -5.55
C SER A 295 3.96 7.58 -6.85
N ASN A 296 2.63 7.35 -6.76
CA ASN A 296 1.71 7.47 -7.88
C ASN A 296 1.62 8.88 -8.51
N ASN A 297 1.89 9.95 -7.76
CA ASN A 297 1.86 11.31 -8.32
C ASN A 297 3.09 11.63 -9.21
N ARG A 298 4.13 10.78 -9.22
CA ARG A 298 5.28 10.93 -10.13
C ARG A 298 5.11 10.17 -11.45
N HIS A 299 4.01 9.46 -11.65
CA HIS A 299 3.71 8.73 -12.89
C HIS A 299 2.61 9.36 -13.74
N THR A 300 1.79 10.25 -13.19
CA THR A 300 0.77 11.00 -13.95
C THR A 300 1.33 12.08 -14.89
N THR A 301 2.63 12.39 -14.81
CA THR A 301 3.31 13.38 -15.69
C THR A 301 4.21 12.75 -16.75
N ARG A 302 4.14 11.43 -17.00
CA ARG A 302 4.94 10.74 -18.03
C ARG A 302 4.11 9.88 -18.99
N THR A 303 2.97 10.40 -19.44
CA THR A 303 2.11 9.80 -20.48
C THR A 303 2.69 9.91 -21.91
N THR A 304 4.01 9.75 -22.07
CA THR A 304 4.71 9.70 -23.38
C THR A 304 5.94 8.75 -23.37
N SER A 305 5.94 7.66 -22.59
CA SER A 305 7.07 6.69 -22.64
C SER A 305 6.71 5.20 -22.41
N SER A 306 5.58 4.73 -22.96
CA SER A 306 5.06 3.37 -22.72
C SER A 306 6.04 2.23 -23.07
N ARG A 307 6.89 2.37 -24.10
CA ARG A 307 7.84 1.30 -24.50
C ARG A 307 9.03 1.08 -23.55
N ARG A 308 9.57 2.14 -22.93
CA ARG A 308 10.77 2.02 -22.04
C ARG A 308 10.45 1.32 -20.72
N GLY A 309 9.25 1.54 -20.15
CA GLY A 309 8.85 0.91 -18.89
C GLY A 309 8.60 -0.61 -19.00
N TYR A 310 8.11 -1.07 -20.15
CA TYR A 310 7.91 -2.50 -20.42
C TYR A 310 9.25 -3.23 -20.64
N LEU A 311 10.14 -2.66 -21.45
CA LEU A 311 11.49 -3.21 -21.66
C LEU A 311 12.29 -3.29 -20.36
N ASN A 312 12.25 -2.27 -19.50
CA ASN A 312 12.95 -2.32 -18.22
C ASN A 312 12.39 -3.39 -17.26
N ARG A 313 11.08 -3.67 -17.27
CA ARG A 313 10.51 -4.81 -16.51
C ARG A 313 10.99 -6.14 -17.10
N LEU A 314 10.85 -6.33 -18.41
CA LEU A 314 11.30 -7.54 -19.12
C LEU A 314 12.79 -7.85 -18.89
N ILE A 315 13.64 -6.81 -18.88
CA ILE A 315 15.09 -6.94 -18.63
C ILE A 315 15.38 -7.31 -17.16
N ASN A 316 14.64 -6.75 -16.19
CA ASN A 316 14.83 -7.11 -14.78
C ASN A 316 14.37 -8.54 -14.48
N ASP A 317 13.19 -8.91 -14.97
CA ASP A 317 12.58 -10.22 -14.72
C ASP A 317 13.42 -11.36 -15.35
N ASN A 318 14.11 -11.09 -16.46
CA ASN A 318 14.97 -12.04 -17.17
C ASN A 318 16.48 -11.79 -16.96
N ARG A 319 16.87 -10.96 -15.98
CA ARG A 319 18.26 -10.49 -15.81
C ARG A 319 19.30 -11.63 -15.73
N ALA A 320 18.95 -12.75 -15.11
CA ALA A 320 19.82 -13.94 -15.03
C ALA A 320 20.00 -14.62 -16.41
N TRP A 321 18.92 -14.81 -17.16
CA TRP A 321 18.95 -15.41 -18.51
C TRP A 321 19.66 -14.51 -19.52
N ILE A 322 19.42 -13.20 -19.46
CA ILE A 322 20.12 -12.21 -20.29
C ILE A 322 21.63 -12.23 -19.96
N GLY A 323 22.00 -12.29 -18.68
CA GLY A 323 23.38 -12.46 -18.25
C GLY A 323 24.04 -13.72 -18.82
N ALA A 324 23.35 -14.86 -18.77
CA ALA A 324 23.82 -16.12 -19.33
C ALA A 324 24.02 -16.05 -20.87
N ILE A 325 23.07 -15.46 -21.60
CA ILE A 325 23.16 -15.27 -23.06
C ILE A 325 24.33 -14.34 -23.43
N VAL A 326 24.48 -13.22 -22.72
CA VAL A 326 25.60 -12.29 -22.94
C VAL A 326 26.95 -12.96 -22.64
N TYR A 327 27.05 -13.78 -21.60
CA TYR A 327 28.25 -14.53 -21.28
C TYR A 327 28.59 -15.57 -22.36
N LEU A 328 27.59 -16.28 -22.90
CA LEU A 328 27.74 -17.25 -23.97
C LEU A 328 28.19 -16.58 -25.28
N LEU A 329 27.64 -15.40 -25.61
CA LEU A 329 28.12 -14.58 -26.73
C LEU A 329 29.55 -14.08 -26.52
N LEU A 330 29.92 -13.66 -25.31
CA LEU A 330 31.30 -13.27 -24.97
C LEU A 330 32.29 -14.41 -25.20
N LEU A 331 31.95 -15.63 -24.78
CA LEU A 331 32.76 -16.83 -25.02
C LEU A 331 32.91 -17.19 -26.51
N LEU A 332 31.94 -16.84 -27.36
CA LEU A 332 32.01 -17.05 -28.82
C LEU A 332 32.79 -15.95 -29.55
N ILE A 333 32.78 -14.71 -29.03
CA ILE A 333 33.40 -13.55 -29.67
C ILE A 333 34.88 -13.40 -29.26
N LEU A 334 35.22 -13.64 -27.98
CA LEU A 334 36.59 -13.47 -27.47
C LEU A 334 37.66 -14.26 -28.24
N PRO A 335 37.47 -15.54 -28.64
CA PRO A 335 38.47 -16.28 -29.39
C PRO A 335 38.69 -15.69 -30.80
N ARG A 336 37.63 -15.18 -31.44
CA ARG A 336 37.71 -14.54 -32.77
C ARG A 336 38.39 -13.17 -32.69
N LEU A 337 38.10 -12.40 -31.65
CA LEU A 337 38.77 -11.12 -31.40
C LEU A 337 40.26 -11.32 -31.08
N HIS A 338 40.59 -12.34 -30.28
CA HIS A 338 41.99 -12.71 -30.00
C HIS A 338 42.72 -13.17 -31.27
N ALA A 339 42.09 -14.00 -32.11
CA ALA A 339 42.67 -14.44 -33.38
C ALA A 339 42.90 -13.26 -34.34
N TRP A 340 41.94 -12.33 -34.44
CA TRP A 340 42.05 -11.12 -35.27
C TRP A 340 43.15 -10.18 -34.77
N LEU A 341 43.20 -9.89 -33.46
CA LEU A 341 44.27 -9.08 -32.87
C LEU A 341 45.65 -9.75 -33.01
N SER A 342 45.73 -11.08 -32.89
CA SER A 342 46.97 -11.83 -33.14
C SER A 342 47.41 -11.68 -34.59
N ALA A 343 46.49 -11.79 -35.55
CA ALA A 343 46.78 -11.60 -36.97
C ALA A 343 47.24 -10.16 -37.28
N CYS A 344 46.64 -9.14 -36.67
CA CYS A 344 47.09 -7.75 -36.81
C CYS A 344 48.48 -7.51 -36.18
N LEU A 345 48.83 -8.22 -35.10
CA LEU A 345 50.14 -8.12 -34.45
C LEU A 345 51.24 -8.92 -35.15
N THR A 346 50.90 -9.98 -35.90
CA THR A 346 51.86 -10.77 -36.68
C THR A 346 51.93 -10.38 -38.17
N GLY A 347 50.95 -9.61 -38.67
CA GLY A 347 50.88 -9.15 -40.06
C GLY A 347 51.54 -7.79 -40.33
N GLY A 348 52.06 -7.12 -39.31
CA GLY A 348 52.93 -5.95 -39.48
C GLY A 348 54.39 -6.36 -39.51
N VAL A 349 55.16 -5.82 -40.46
CA VAL A 349 56.58 -6.13 -40.76
C VAL A 349 56.82 -7.45 -41.49
N SER A 350 56.73 -7.42 -42.82
CA SER A 350 57.69 -8.13 -43.71
C SER A 350 57.51 -7.84 -45.21
N GLN A 351 56.35 -7.38 -45.68
CA GLN A 351 56.05 -7.35 -47.12
C GLN A 351 56.09 -5.96 -47.78
N ASP A 352 55.63 -4.90 -47.10
CA ASP A 352 55.57 -3.55 -47.69
C ASP A 352 56.95 -2.86 -47.82
N GLU A 353 57.93 -3.24 -46.98
CA GLU A 353 59.25 -2.60 -46.96
C GLU A 353 60.13 -3.03 -48.16
N ALA A 354 59.94 -4.26 -48.64
CA ALA A 354 60.64 -4.80 -49.81
C ALA A 354 60.09 -4.24 -51.14
N GLU A 355 58.78 -3.99 -51.25
CA GLU A 355 58.19 -3.36 -52.43
C GLU A 355 58.51 -1.85 -52.49
N LEU A 356 58.69 -1.19 -51.34
CA LEU A 356 59.03 0.23 -51.28
C LEU A 356 60.48 0.53 -51.72
N GLU A 357 61.46 -0.31 -51.34
CA GLU A 357 62.84 -0.17 -51.84
C GLU A 357 62.94 -0.45 -53.34
N ALA A 358 62.24 -1.47 -53.85
CA ALA A 358 62.21 -1.79 -55.28
C ALA A 358 61.59 -0.67 -56.13
N ALA A 359 60.51 -0.05 -55.64
CA ALA A 359 59.88 1.10 -56.31
C ALA A 359 60.83 2.31 -56.38
N LEU A 360 61.55 2.62 -55.29
CA LEU A 360 62.48 3.75 -55.24
C LEU A 360 63.69 3.60 -56.17
N GLN A 361 64.18 2.38 -56.39
CA GLN A 361 65.28 2.14 -57.35
C GLN A 361 64.81 2.29 -58.82
N SER A 362 63.62 1.79 -59.18
CA SER A 362 63.07 1.97 -60.54
C SER A 362 62.77 3.45 -60.90
N ALA A 363 62.45 4.29 -59.91
CA ALA A 363 62.18 5.71 -60.13
C ALA A 363 63.46 6.54 -60.38
N ALA A 364 64.63 6.08 -59.91
CA ALA A 364 65.90 6.78 -60.08
C ALA A 364 66.45 6.65 -61.51
N GLU A 365 66.25 5.50 -62.16
CA GLU A 365 66.76 5.20 -63.51
C GLU A 365 65.92 5.84 -64.64
N ALA A 366 64.67 6.22 -64.35
CA ALA A 366 63.76 6.83 -65.34
C ALA A 366 64.02 8.34 -65.61
N SER A 367 64.97 8.96 -64.91
CA SER A 367 65.22 10.41 -64.98
C SER A 367 66.25 10.85 -66.03
N THR A 368 66.76 9.94 -66.88
CA THR A 368 67.82 10.23 -67.88
C THR A 368 67.53 9.77 -69.32
N SER A 369 66.36 10.12 -69.87
CA SER A 369 66.14 10.29 -71.33
C SER A 369 64.74 10.88 -71.61
N SER A 370 64.55 12.20 -71.70
CA SER A 370 64.87 13.10 -72.83
C SER A 370 64.10 12.87 -74.15
N THR A 371 63.12 13.75 -74.38
CA THR A 371 62.79 14.47 -75.65
C THR A 371 61.95 13.87 -76.80
N SER A 372 61.18 14.79 -77.43
CA SER A 372 60.28 14.68 -78.61
C SER A 372 59.06 13.77 -78.42
N GLY A 373 57.81 14.14 -78.73
CA GLY A 373 57.24 15.08 -79.71
C GLY A 373 56.12 14.27 -80.44
N ASP A 374 55.01 14.80 -80.97
CA ASP A 374 54.45 16.15 -81.11
C ASP A 374 52.90 16.01 -81.24
N SER A 375 52.20 17.14 -81.26
CA SER A 375 50.77 17.46 -81.56
C SER A 375 49.98 16.53 -82.54
N THR A 376 48.63 16.46 -82.54
CA THR A 376 47.63 17.56 -82.73
C THR A 376 46.17 17.17 -82.41
N SER A 377 45.35 18.16 -81.96
CA SER A 377 43.88 18.44 -82.17
C SER A 377 42.89 17.33 -82.58
N ALA A 378 41.58 17.31 -82.22
CA ALA A 378 40.66 18.05 -81.31
C ALA A 378 39.36 17.18 -81.22
N SER A 379 38.17 17.53 -80.71
CA SER A 379 37.50 18.74 -80.16
C SER A 379 36.41 18.28 -79.16
N GLY A 380 35.94 19.06 -78.20
CA GLY A 380 34.90 20.10 -78.33
C GLY A 380 33.51 19.59 -77.88
N GLY A 381 32.85 20.26 -76.92
CA GLY A 381 31.51 19.88 -76.42
C GLY A 381 31.31 20.18 -74.93
N ASP A 382 30.37 21.07 -74.63
CA ASP A 382 30.07 21.61 -73.29
C ASP A 382 29.12 20.72 -72.45
N GLU A 383 28.85 21.23 -71.24
CA GLU A 383 27.63 21.07 -70.41
C GLU A 383 27.60 20.07 -69.24
N ALA A 384 27.61 20.69 -68.06
CA ALA A 384 26.57 20.62 -67.03
C ALA A 384 26.45 19.42 -66.07
N PHE A 385 26.37 19.79 -64.79
CA PHE A 385 26.05 18.97 -63.63
C PHE A 385 24.66 18.31 -63.73
N GLY A 386 24.56 17.05 -63.31
CA GLY A 386 23.29 16.38 -63.01
C GLY A 386 23.47 15.32 -61.92
N TRP A 387 23.12 15.66 -60.67
CA TRP A 387 23.09 14.68 -59.57
C TRP A 387 21.79 13.88 -59.60
N GLY A 388 21.90 12.54 -59.59
CA GLY A 388 20.75 11.66 -59.43
C GLY A 388 21.14 10.19 -59.35
N VAL A 389 21.18 9.64 -58.13
CA VAL A 389 21.12 8.19 -57.92
C VAL A 389 20.05 7.88 -56.88
N THR A 390 19.17 6.97 -57.25
CA THR A 390 17.95 6.58 -56.56
C THR A 390 18.18 5.51 -55.51
N TRP A 391 17.20 5.33 -54.63
CA TRP A 391 17.09 4.15 -53.78
C TRP A 391 16.85 2.90 -54.64
N GLY A 392 17.58 1.84 -54.36
CA GLY A 392 17.32 0.49 -54.84
C GLY A 392 17.11 -0.43 -53.64
N ALA A 393 16.01 -1.20 -53.67
CA ALA A 393 15.76 -2.28 -52.74
C ALA A 393 15.69 -3.59 -53.54
N ASP A 394 16.19 -4.66 -52.94
CA ASP A 394 15.83 -6.06 -53.20
C ASP A 394 15.45 -6.69 -51.84
#